data_AF-A0AAW7Z7U4-F1
#
_entry.id   AF-A0AAW7Z7U4-F1
#
_cell.length_a   1.000
_cell.length_b   1.000
_cell.length_c   1.000
_cell.angle_alpha   90.00
_cell.angle_beta   90.00
_cell.angle_gamma   90.00
#
_symmetry.space_group_name_H-M   'P 1'
#
loop_
_entity.id
_entity.type
_entity.pdbx_description
1 polymer ?
#
loop_
_entity_poly.entity_id
_entity_poly.type
_entity_poly.pdbx_seq_one_letter_code
_entity_poly.pdbx_strand_id
1 'polypeptide(L)'
;MKRKIVLVLIISALLMLVIPVGAFASSKAVKISLPGFNVTLNGVQVDNKYRQYPLIIYKDITYFPMTYYDCRFLGIETKWDRVDGLEIDKTGISGAYRPYQGKVRNGYTYTANIPEFNVKVNGKAINNSEEEYPLLVFRDVTYFPMTWRFGVEEFGWDYKFDSTNGLVIQSANGMLDQGSLPGYKDGPFINAGQYYYYGGSEGEIYQTSVNNLKNPRKVYQLPMWSYGDSYVYYDLIKKDGVAWLSYHQGGAVMGSDYYIKLKDDGTWEEVEVGYLTFRVFGDITVRLDQRGPPGSNNLMVKYPGQEYVRVGSPDYLYGWDYEHGRSSEGGRASGDIYLTGDIIYVLGVNREKDTDASKIYRVNIHTGETICVSNLRANSFKMDDDNIYLISEGKLYKQTIDGVNERQLEVTGPVSLNFDIQVMDGNVYYVNREDNELYQAVTGQSLNPGGKVTGLKLEDGYLISTFEEDNNNHYRIIVFDKSGKEVFKSSDIAKINTISIENNKLVYVESTSKNMYSKELINS
;
A
#
# COMPACT_ATOMS: atom_id res chain seq x y z
N MET A 1 -49.72 -1.36 -45.84
CA MET A 1 -49.02 -1.11 -44.56
C MET A 1 -48.42 0.30 -44.50
N LYS A 2 -49.26 1.35 -44.55
CA LYS A 2 -48.83 2.78 -44.60
C LYS A 2 -49.67 3.70 -43.70
N ARG A 3 -50.28 3.18 -42.62
CA ARG A 3 -51.18 3.98 -41.76
C ARG A 3 -51.05 3.77 -40.25
N LYS A 4 -49.96 3.15 -39.77
CA LYS A 4 -49.71 2.97 -38.32
C LYS A 4 -48.34 3.47 -37.83
N ILE A 5 -47.61 4.23 -38.63
CA ILE A 5 -46.29 4.79 -38.24
C ILE A 5 -46.35 6.30 -37.94
N VAL A 6 -47.49 6.97 -38.19
CA VAL A 6 -47.59 8.44 -38.04
C VAL A 6 -48.11 8.88 -36.66
N LEU A 7 -48.60 7.96 -35.80
CA LEU A 7 -49.12 8.33 -34.47
C LEU A 7 -48.13 8.15 -33.30
N VAL A 8 -46.95 7.55 -33.52
CA VAL A 8 -45.92 7.42 -32.47
C VAL A 8 -44.88 8.55 -32.53
N LEU A 9 -44.85 9.32 -33.63
CA LEU A 9 -43.94 10.46 -33.80
C LEU A 9 -44.52 11.81 -33.32
N ILE A 10 -45.79 11.88 -32.90
CA ILE A 10 -46.43 13.12 -32.43
C ILE A 10 -46.65 13.15 -30.91
N ILE A 11 -46.54 12.00 -30.21
CA ILE A 11 -46.57 11.96 -28.73
C ILE A 11 -45.14 11.99 -28.13
N SER A 12 -44.10 11.70 -28.92
CA SER A 12 -42.69 11.90 -28.51
C SER A 12 -42.18 13.33 -28.75
N ALA A 13 -42.97 14.20 -29.37
CA ALA A 13 -42.63 15.60 -29.66
C ALA A 13 -43.37 16.61 -28.74
N LEU A 14 -44.20 16.14 -27.80
CA LEU A 14 -44.97 16.99 -26.88
C LEU A 14 -44.70 16.70 -25.39
N LEU A 15 -43.53 16.14 -25.08
CA LEU A 15 -42.95 16.06 -23.72
C LEU A 15 -41.61 16.81 -23.61
N MET A 16 -41.32 17.70 -24.57
CA MET A 16 -40.14 18.59 -24.60
C MET A 16 -40.45 20.04 -24.19
N LEU A 17 -41.57 20.28 -23.48
CA LEU A 17 -42.00 21.62 -23.08
C LEU A 17 -42.40 21.71 -21.60
N VAL A 18 -41.60 21.12 -20.71
CA VAL A 18 -41.41 21.66 -19.35
C VAL A 18 -39.98 21.33 -18.92
N ILE A 19 -39.00 22.04 -19.48
CA ILE A 19 -37.77 22.27 -18.72
C ILE A 19 -38.25 23.18 -17.58
N PRO A 20 -38.12 22.78 -16.29
CA PRO A 20 -38.13 23.79 -15.27
C PRO A 20 -36.94 24.66 -15.63
N VAL A 21 -37.20 25.85 -16.17
CA VAL A 21 -36.25 26.95 -16.11
C VAL A 21 -36.13 27.18 -14.61
N GLY A 22 -35.24 26.42 -13.97
CA GLY A 22 -34.61 26.87 -12.75
C GLY A 22 -34.14 28.26 -13.11
N ALA A 23 -34.70 29.26 -12.45
CA ALA A 23 -34.20 30.60 -12.55
C ALA A 23 -32.72 30.49 -12.24
N PHE A 24 -31.87 30.57 -13.27
CA PHE A 24 -30.47 30.84 -13.08
C PHE A 24 -30.46 32.25 -12.49
N ALA A 25 -30.44 32.30 -11.16
CA ALA A 25 -30.06 33.50 -10.44
C ALA A 25 -28.77 33.99 -11.09
N SER A 26 -28.71 35.30 -11.35
CA SER A 26 -27.56 35.94 -11.98
C SER A 26 -26.33 35.70 -11.12
N SER A 27 -25.57 34.64 -11.40
CA SER A 27 -24.28 34.39 -10.76
C SER A 27 -23.43 35.63 -11.00
N LYS A 28 -22.96 36.26 -9.92
CA LYS A 28 -22.15 37.48 -10.01
C LYS A 28 -20.84 37.16 -10.72
N ALA A 29 -20.82 37.39 -12.02
CA ALA A 29 -19.68 37.18 -12.87
C ALA A 29 -18.60 38.23 -12.59
N VAL A 30 -17.35 37.79 -12.42
CA VAL A 30 -16.20 38.65 -12.17
C VAL A 30 -15.10 38.40 -13.20
N LYS A 31 -14.37 39.45 -13.55
CA LYS A 31 -13.23 39.36 -14.46
C LYS A 31 -11.99 38.87 -13.70
N ILE A 32 -11.31 37.88 -14.26
CA ILE A 32 -10.08 37.30 -13.73
C ILE A 32 -8.97 37.33 -14.78
N SER A 33 -7.72 37.16 -14.35
CA SER A 33 -6.57 37.04 -15.25
C SER A 33 -5.61 35.92 -14.82
N LEU A 34 -4.67 35.55 -15.69
CA LEU A 34 -3.55 34.70 -15.30
C LEU A 34 -2.49 35.51 -14.54
N PRO A 35 -1.75 34.90 -13.60
CA PRO A 35 -0.62 35.55 -12.94
C PRO A 35 0.41 36.07 -13.94
N GLY A 36 0.82 37.33 -13.78
CA GLY A 36 1.92 37.95 -14.52
C GLY A 36 3.31 37.64 -13.94
N PHE A 37 3.38 36.78 -12.92
CA PHE A 37 4.59 36.40 -12.19
C PHE A 37 4.68 34.88 -12.03
N ASN A 38 5.84 34.39 -11.60
CA ASN A 38 6.07 32.97 -11.36
C ASN A 38 5.29 32.46 -10.15
N VAL A 39 4.78 31.24 -10.24
CA VAL A 39 4.18 30.54 -9.09
C VAL A 39 4.95 29.24 -8.89
N THR A 40 5.36 28.98 -7.65
CA THR A 40 6.05 27.76 -7.25
C THR A 40 5.28 27.08 -6.13
N LEU A 41 4.97 25.80 -6.29
CA LEU A 41 4.27 24.97 -5.31
C LEU A 41 5.17 23.79 -4.94
N ASN A 42 5.54 23.66 -3.66
CA ASN A 42 6.47 22.62 -3.18
C ASN A 42 7.74 22.50 -4.04
N GLY A 43 8.33 23.65 -4.41
CA GLY A 43 9.51 23.71 -5.27
C GLY A 43 9.25 23.49 -6.77
N VAL A 44 8.04 23.10 -7.17
CA VAL A 44 7.67 22.91 -8.59
C VAL A 44 7.15 24.22 -9.18
N GLN A 45 7.83 24.71 -10.23
CA GLN A 45 7.35 25.86 -10.99
C GLN A 45 6.08 25.50 -11.79
N VAL A 46 5.01 26.26 -11.59
CA VAL A 46 3.72 26.03 -12.23
C VAL A 46 3.64 26.71 -13.59
N ASP A 47 3.32 25.95 -14.63
CA ASP A 47 2.98 26.50 -15.94
C ASP A 47 1.46 26.70 -16.11
N ASN A 48 1.00 27.94 -15.92
CA ASN A 48 -0.39 28.32 -16.12
C ASN A 48 -0.80 28.43 -17.60
N LYS A 49 0.15 28.42 -18.55
CA LYS A 49 -0.15 28.66 -19.97
C LYS A 49 -0.96 27.52 -20.58
N TYR A 50 -0.78 26.30 -20.12
CA TYR A 50 -1.43 25.11 -20.69
C TYR A 50 -2.23 24.30 -19.66
N ARG A 51 -2.24 24.70 -18.38
CA ARG A 51 -3.03 24.04 -17.34
C ARG A 51 -4.53 24.13 -17.63
N GLN A 52 -5.27 23.03 -17.49
CA GLN A 52 -6.74 23.05 -17.57
C GLN A 52 -7.35 23.91 -16.45
N TYR A 53 -6.73 23.92 -15.27
CA TYR A 53 -7.16 24.70 -14.10
C TYR A 53 -6.01 25.60 -13.64
N PRO A 54 -5.66 26.67 -14.40
CA PRO A 54 -4.53 27.52 -14.04
C PRO A 54 -4.83 28.28 -12.75
N LEU A 55 -3.81 28.69 -12.00
CA LEU A 55 -4.01 29.73 -10.99
C LEU A 55 -4.50 31.00 -11.67
N ILE A 56 -5.35 31.75 -10.96
CA ILE A 56 -6.00 32.96 -11.48
C ILE A 56 -5.78 34.14 -10.52
N ILE A 57 -5.95 35.36 -11.01
CA ILE A 57 -5.85 36.60 -10.23
C ILE A 57 -7.20 37.29 -10.24
N TYR A 58 -7.66 37.68 -9.05
CA TYR A 58 -8.84 38.54 -8.86
C TYR A 58 -8.55 39.53 -7.73
N LYS A 59 -8.83 40.82 -7.96
CA LYS A 59 -8.48 41.92 -7.04
C LYS A 59 -7.03 41.82 -6.54
N ASP A 60 -6.10 41.58 -7.46
CA ASP A 60 -4.66 41.45 -7.19
C ASP A 60 -4.25 40.31 -6.24
N ILE A 61 -5.18 39.41 -5.87
CA ILE A 61 -4.91 38.19 -5.11
C ILE A 61 -4.84 36.99 -6.03
N THR A 62 -3.88 36.10 -5.77
CA THR A 62 -3.79 34.79 -6.44
C THR A 62 -4.80 33.83 -5.87
N TYR A 63 -5.45 33.09 -6.75
CA TYR A 63 -6.48 32.12 -6.43
C TYR A 63 -6.01 30.73 -6.85
N PHE A 64 -6.06 29.79 -5.90
CA PHE A 64 -5.61 28.42 -6.08
C PHE A 64 -6.78 27.50 -6.46
N PRO A 65 -6.64 26.67 -7.51
CA PRO A 65 -7.67 25.71 -7.93
C PRO A 65 -7.78 24.54 -6.94
N MET A 66 -8.97 24.31 -6.37
CA MET A 66 -9.22 23.18 -5.48
C MET A 66 -9.54 21.90 -6.26
N THR A 67 -8.60 21.45 -7.09
CA THR A 67 -8.71 20.21 -7.86
C THR A 67 -8.20 19.01 -7.05
N TYR A 68 -8.62 17.80 -7.46
CA TYR A 68 -8.24 16.56 -6.77
C TYR A 68 -6.73 16.40 -6.58
N TYR A 69 -5.91 16.61 -7.63
CA TYR A 69 -4.46 16.44 -7.54
C TYR A 69 -3.74 17.64 -6.94
N ASP A 70 -4.18 18.88 -7.21
CA ASP A 70 -3.51 20.07 -6.68
C ASP A 70 -3.66 20.15 -5.15
N CYS A 71 -4.85 19.84 -4.64
CA CYS A 71 -5.11 19.75 -3.20
C CYS A 71 -4.21 18.72 -2.52
N ARG A 72 -4.18 17.48 -3.05
CA ARG A 72 -3.39 16.38 -2.46
C ARG A 72 -1.89 16.62 -2.53
N PHE A 73 -1.43 17.30 -3.59
CA PHE A 73 -0.05 17.73 -3.71
C PHE A 73 0.35 18.68 -2.56
N LEU A 74 -0.59 19.50 -2.07
CA LEU A 74 -0.38 20.43 -0.95
C LEU A 74 -0.92 19.93 0.41
N GLY A 75 -1.29 18.66 0.52
CA GLY A 75 -1.64 18.05 1.80
C GLY A 75 -3.06 18.33 2.30
N ILE A 76 -3.95 18.76 1.40
CA ILE A 76 -5.37 18.96 1.69
C ILE A 76 -6.24 18.05 0.81
N GLU A 77 -7.45 17.76 1.24
CA GLU A 77 -8.40 16.95 0.50
C GLU A 77 -9.70 17.71 0.26
N THR A 78 -10.36 17.34 -0.84
CA THR A 78 -11.65 17.90 -1.24
C THR A 78 -12.69 16.79 -1.28
N LYS A 79 -13.87 17.06 -0.74
CA LYS A 79 -15.06 16.23 -0.87
C LYS A 79 -16.20 17.09 -1.41
N TRP A 80 -17.01 16.53 -2.30
CA TRP A 80 -18.16 17.21 -2.87
C TRP A 80 -19.39 16.33 -2.80
N ASP A 81 -20.49 16.90 -2.33
CA ASP A 81 -21.81 16.30 -2.50
C ASP A 81 -22.88 17.38 -2.76
N ARG A 82 -24.06 16.93 -3.18
CA ARG A 82 -25.13 17.83 -3.62
C ARG A 82 -25.84 18.55 -2.46
N VAL A 83 -25.72 18.04 -1.25
CA VAL A 83 -26.49 18.49 -0.07
C VAL A 83 -25.62 19.41 0.78
N ASP A 84 -24.44 18.95 1.17
CA ASP A 84 -23.51 19.66 2.05
C ASP A 84 -22.53 20.58 1.29
N GLY A 85 -22.40 20.41 -0.03
CA GLY A 85 -21.56 21.26 -0.89
C GLY A 85 -20.10 20.82 -0.93
N LEU A 86 -19.17 21.80 -0.93
CA LEU A 86 -17.73 21.55 -0.94
C LEU A 86 -17.17 21.49 0.48
N GLU A 87 -16.45 20.42 0.80
CA GLU A 87 -15.68 20.28 2.03
C GLU A 87 -14.19 20.18 1.70
N ILE A 88 -13.37 20.91 2.45
CA ILE A 88 -11.92 20.90 2.31
C ILE A 88 -11.29 20.69 3.69
N ASP A 89 -10.44 19.68 3.80
CA ASP A 89 -9.78 19.35 5.07
C ASP A 89 -8.26 19.26 4.90
N LYS A 90 -7.56 19.81 5.87
CA LYS A 90 -6.12 19.61 6.03
C LYS A 90 -5.87 18.24 6.67
N THR A 91 -5.51 17.26 5.84
CA THR A 91 -5.28 15.88 6.30
C THR A 91 -3.80 15.50 6.35
N GLY A 92 -2.93 16.22 5.64
CA GLY A 92 -1.52 15.85 5.50
C GLY A 92 -1.27 14.73 4.47
N ILE A 93 -2.26 14.42 3.63
CA ILE A 93 -2.14 13.44 2.56
C ILE A 93 -0.94 13.73 1.65
N SER A 94 -0.28 12.69 1.14
CA SER A 94 0.80 12.82 0.16
C SER A 94 0.29 12.52 -1.25
N GLY A 95 0.60 13.40 -2.19
CA GLY A 95 0.28 13.23 -3.61
C GLY A 95 1.38 13.81 -4.49
N ALA A 96 1.57 13.24 -5.67
CA ALA A 96 2.53 13.74 -6.64
C ALA A 96 1.94 14.92 -7.45
N TYR A 97 2.82 15.76 -7.99
CA TYR A 97 2.41 16.88 -8.84
C TYR A 97 1.83 16.37 -10.17
N ARG A 98 0.55 16.68 -10.45
CA ARG A 98 -0.11 16.33 -11.72
C ARG A 98 -0.78 17.55 -12.34
N PRO A 99 -0.17 18.20 -13.34
CA PRO A 99 -0.53 19.55 -13.72
C PRO A 99 -1.84 19.72 -14.51
N TYR A 100 -2.71 18.70 -14.64
CA TYR A 100 -3.89 18.77 -15.51
C TYR A 100 -3.58 19.40 -16.88
N GLN A 101 -2.55 18.89 -17.55
CA GLN A 101 -2.02 19.51 -18.76
C GLN A 101 -3.06 19.48 -19.88
N GLY A 102 -3.43 20.65 -20.38
CA GLY A 102 -4.29 20.84 -21.54
C GLY A 102 -3.52 20.96 -22.85
N LYS A 103 -4.24 20.80 -23.96
CA LYS A 103 -3.69 20.95 -25.32
C LYS A 103 -3.74 22.39 -25.84
N VAL A 104 -4.59 23.22 -25.25
CA VAL A 104 -4.87 24.59 -25.70
C VAL A 104 -4.21 25.57 -24.75
N ARG A 105 -3.54 26.57 -25.32
CA ARG A 105 -2.96 27.66 -24.54
C ARG A 105 -4.06 28.54 -23.96
N ASN A 106 -3.99 28.82 -22.66
CA ASN A 106 -4.87 29.77 -22.00
C ASN A 106 -4.61 31.21 -22.50
N GLY A 107 -5.69 31.95 -22.71
CA GLY A 107 -5.67 33.40 -22.85
C GLY A 107 -5.36 34.07 -21.52
N TYR A 108 -5.10 35.38 -21.55
CA TYR A 108 -4.71 36.11 -20.34
C TYR A 108 -5.88 36.46 -19.42
N THR A 109 -7.09 36.63 -19.94
CA THR A 109 -8.28 37.05 -19.18
C THR A 109 -9.47 36.13 -19.38
N TYR A 110 -10.24 35.92 -18.32
CA TYR A 110 -11.45 35.11 -18.31
C TYR A 110 -12.52 35.72 -17.39
N THR A 111 -13.66 35.03 -17.30
CA THR A 111 -14.73 35.31 -16.34
C THR A 111 -14.89 34.13 -15.39
N ALA A 112 -15.04 34.40 -14.11
CA ALA A 112 -15.40 33.44 -13.08
C ALA A 112 -16.72 33.84 -12.42
N ASN A 113 -17.34 32.93 -11.66
CA ASN A 113 -18.58 33.17 -10.93
C ASN A 113 -18.32 33.09 -9.43
N ILE A 114 -19.14 33.77 -8.64
CA ILE A 114 -19.20 33.55 -7.19
C ILE A 114 -20.12 32.34 -6.93
N PRO A 115 -19.66 31.28 -6.23
CA PRO A 115 -20.49 30.13 -5.89
C PRO A 115 -21.58 30.49 -4.88
N GLU A 116 -22.74 29.86 -5.04
CA GLU A 116 -23.89 29.96 -4.13
C GLU A 116 -24.10 28.69 -3.28
N PHE A 117 -23.26 27.67 -3.48
CA PHE A 117 -23.29 26.44 -2.68
C PHE A 117 -22.52 26.59 -1.37
N ASN A 118 -22.83 25.71 -0.42
CA ASN A 118 -22.17 25.66 0.88
C ASN A 118 -20.71 25.22 0.73
N VAL A 119 -19.84 25.84 1.52
CA VAL A 119 -18.43 25.47 1.62
C VAL A 119 -18.05 25.30 3.08
N LYS A 120 -17.35 24.21 3.41
CA LYS A 120 -16.75 23.94 4.72
C LYS A 120 -15.24 23.79 4.57
N VAL A 121 -14.49 24.36 5.50
CA VAL A 121 -13.03 24.24 5.59
C VAL A 121 -12.68 23.77 6.99
N ASN A 122 -12.02 22.61 7.12
CA ASN A 122 -11.68 21.99 8.39
C ASN A 122 -12.92 21.90 9.33
N GLY A 123 -14.05 21.46 8.78
CA GLY A 123 -15.34 21.40 9.46
C GLY A 123 -16.05 22.75 9.72
N LYS A 124 -15.45 23.90 9.40
CA LYS A 124 -16.05 25.23 9.60
C LYS A 124 -16.76 25.72 8.35
N ALA A 125 -18.02 26.14 8.47
CA ALA A 125 -18.74 26.75 7.36
C ALA A 125 -18.15 28.12 6.97
N ILE A 126 -18.09 28.39 5.67
CA ILE A 126 -17.63 29.65 5.09
C ILE A 126 -18.84 30.47 4.64
N ASN A 127 -18.97 31.69 5.15
CA ASN A 127 -19.91 32.67 4.61
C ASN A 127 -19.26 33.47 3.48
N ASN A 128 -19.34 32.93 2.26
CA ASN A 128 -18.67 33.52 1.09
C ASN A 128 -19.12 34.95 0.77
N SER A 129 -20.32 35.35 1.21
CA SER A 129 -20.85 36.70 0.95
C SER A 129 -20.21 37.79 1.82
N GLU A 130 -19.59 37.40 2.93
CA GLU A 130 -18.90 38.29 3.88
C GLU A 130 -17.38 38.35 3.62
N GLU A 131 -16.86 37.56 2.69
CA GLU A 131 -15.44 37.54 2.32
C GLU A 131 -15.07 38.75 1.46
N GLU A 132 -14.00 39.47 1.83
CA GLU A 132 -13.43 40.56 1.01
C GLU A 132 -13.00 40.05 -0.38
N TYR A 133 -12.40 38.85 -0.36
CA TYR A 133 -11.99 38.05 -1.49
C TYR A 133 -12.86 36.78 -1.52
N PRO A 134 -14.05 36.83 -2.15
CA PRO A 134 -14.93 35.66 -2.20
C PRO A 134 -14.25 34.51 -2.96
N LEU A 135 -14.59 33.29 -2.60
CA LEU A 135 -14.33 32.10 -3.39
C LEU A 135 -14.92 32.27 -4.79
N LEU A 136 -14.25 31.69 -5.78
CA LEU A 136 -14.67 31.78 -7.17
C LEU A 136 -14.88 30.39 -7.76
N VAL A 137 -15.71 30.27 -8.78
CA VAL A 137 -15.84 29.08 -9.61
C VAL A 137 -15.41 29.42 -11.02
N PHE A 138 -14.43 28.67 -11.52
CA PHE A 138 -13.93 28.77 -12.88
C PHE A 138 -13.71 27.38 -13.45
N ARG A 139 -14.29 27.09 -14.64
CA ARG A 139 -14.26 25.75 -15.25
C ARG A 139 -14.74 24.65 -14.29
N ASP A 140 -15.83 24.93 -13.59
CA ASP A 140 -16.50 24.02 -12.65
C ASP A 140 -15.62 23.58 -11.45
N VAL A 141 -14.55 24.32 -11.17
CA VAL A 141 -13.68 24.13 -10.00
C VAL A 141 -13.76 25.36 -9.11
N THR A 142 -13.82 25.15 -7.79
CA THR A 142 -13.75 26.21 -6.79
C THR A 142 -12.31 26.67 -6.60
N TYR A 143 -12.12 27.98 -6.51
CA TYR A 143 -10.84 28.62 -6.32
C TYR A 143 -10.84 29.40 -5.02
N PHE A 144 -9.80 29.19 -4.23
CA PHE A 144 -9.62 29.88 -2.95
C PHE A 144 -8.62 31.02 -3.11
N PRO A 145 -8.87 32.18 -2.51
CA PRO A 145 -7.89 33.24 -2.46
C PRO A 145 -6.73 32.81 -1.56
N MET A 146 -5.50 32.99 -2.03
CA MET A 146 -4.27 32.75 -1.28
C MET A 146 -3.96 33.93 -0.35
N THR A 147 -4.94 34.27 0.49
CA THR A 147 -4.79 35.20 1.61
C THR A 147 -4.14 34.49 2.80
N TRP A 148 -3.65 35.25 3.77
CA TRP A 148 -3.09 34.70 5.01
C TRP A 148 -4.06 33.76 5.73
N ARG A 149 -5.34 34.14 5.80
CA ARG A 149 -6.40 33.32 6.41
C ARG A 149 -6.50 31.92 5.81
N PHE A 150 -6.60 31.80 4.49
CA PHE A 150 -6.75 30.47 3.88
C PHE A 150 -5.41 29.74 3.76
N GLY A 151 -4.41 30.40 3.15
CA GLY A 151 -3.12 29.76 2.90
C GLY A 151 -2.39 29.36 4.18
N VAL A 152 -2.30 30.27 5.15
CA VAL A 152 -1.50 30.06 6.37
C VAL A 152 -2.37 29.53 7.51
N GLU A 153 -3.48 30.18 7.86
CA GLU A 153 -4.23 29.81 9.08
C GLU A 153 -5.05 28.53 8.90
N GLU A 154 -5.78 28.39 7.79
CA GLU A 154 -6.62 27.21 7.56
C GLU A 154 -5.85 26.03 6.95
N PHE A 155 -4.94 26.25 6.00
CA PHE A 155 -4.20 25.16 5.35
C PHE A 155 -2.80 24.91 5.94
N GLY A 156 -2.24 25.87 6.67
CA GLY A 156 -0.89 25.75 7.26
C GLY A 156 0.21 25.65 6.22
N TRP A 157 0.07 26.36 5.10
CA TRP A 157 1.13 26.48 4.11
C TRP A 157 2.05 27.65 4.45
N ASP A 158 3.34 27.47 4.20
CA ASP A 158 4.29 28.56 4.17
C ASP A 158 4.08 29.37 2.90
N TYR A 159 3.98 30.68 3.09
CA TYR A 159 3.62 31.64 2.05
C TYR A 159 4.69 32.70 1.92
N LYS A 160 5.21 32.91 0.70
CA LYS A 160 6.13 34.03 0.38
C LYS A 160 5.80 34.61 -0.98
N PHE A 161 5.89 35.94 -1.08
CA PHE A 161 5.81 36.65 -2.35
C PHE A 161 6.92 37.70 -2.44
N ASP A 162 7.65 37.70 -3.55
CA ASP A 162 8.59 38.76 -3.89
C ASP A 162 8.65 39.01 -5.40
N SER A 163 9.21 40.15 -5.82
CA SER A 163 9.24 40.55 -7.24
C SER A 163 10.15 39.71 -8.13
N THR A 164 11.05 38.92 -7.53
CA THR A 164 12.04 38.11 -8.24
C THR A 164 11.52 36.68 -8.44
N ASN A 165 11.04 36.05 -7.38
CA ASN A 165 10.59 34.66 -7.35
C ASN A 165 9.09 34.51 -7.61
N GLY A 166 8.32 35.59 -7.48
CA GLY A 166 6.86 35.55 -7.54
C GLY A 166 6.26 34.92 -6.29
N LEU A 167 5.18 34.16 -6.45
CA LEU A 167 4.50 33.46 -5.36
C LEU A 167 5.13 32.09 -5.10
N VAL A 168 5.50 31.81 -3.87
CA VAL A 168 6.02 30.51 -3.41
C VAL A 168 5.13 30.00 -2.28
N ILE A 169 4.58 28.81 -2.46
CA ILE A 169 3.78 28.09 -1.47
C ILE A 169 4.48 26.76 -1.17
N GLN A 170 4.66 26.46 0.10
CA GLN A 170 5.24 25.20 0.57
C GLN A 170 4.32 24.58 1.64
N SER A 171 3.99 23.31 1.48
CA SER A 171 3.23 22.54 2.46
C SER A 171 4.14 21.58 3.24
N ALA A 172 3.68 21.20 4.44
CA ALA A 172 4.44 20.34 5.36
C ALA A 172 4.34 18.83 5.04
N ASN A 173 3.42 18.41 4.16
CA ASN A 173 3.21 16.99 3.83
C ASN A 173 4.38 16.37 3.04
N GLY A 174 5.35 17.15 2.56
CA GLY A 174 6.50 16.67 1.79
C GLY A 174 6.15 16.23 0.36
N MET A 175 7.06 16.45 -0.58
CA MET A 175 6.84 16.13 -2.00
C MET A 175 7.11 14.65 -2.28
N LEU A 176 6.34 14.07 -3.20
CA LEU A 176 6.69 12.80 -3.83
C LEU A 176 7.61 13.03 -5.02
N ASP A 177 8.79 12.42 -4.96
CA ASP A 177 9.69 12.38 -6.10
C ASP A 177 9.18 11.35 -7.11
N GLN A 178 8.99 11.79 -8.36
CA GLN A 178 8.53 10.92 -9.43
C GLN A 178 9.71 10.36 -10.23
N GLY A 179 9.69 9.06 -10.47
CA GLY A 179 10.62 8.34 -11.34
C GLY A 179 9.87 7.46 -12.35
N SER A 180 10.59 7.03 -13.39
CA SER A 180 10.13 6.02 -14.33
C SER A 180 11.05 4.81 -14.29
N LEU A 181 10.47 3.62 -14.46
CA LEU A 181 11.19 2.35 -14.53
C LEU A 181 11.17 1.86 -15.99
N PRO A 182 12.26 2.04 -16.76
CA PRO A 182 12.29 1.61 -18.15
C PRO A 182 12.02 0.10 -18.26
N GLY A 183 11.09 -0.28 -19.14
CA GLY A 183 10.70 -1.67 -19.37
C GLY A 183 9.68 -2.24 -18.39
N TYR A 184 9.36 -1.54 -17.28
CA TYR A 184 8.36 -2.02 -16.32
C TYR A 184 6.96 -2.07 -16.93
N LYS A 185 6.26 -3.19 -16.72
CA LYS A 185 5.00 -3.50 -17.41
C LYS A 185 3.88 -3.98 -16.48
N ASP A 186 4.03 -3.77 -15.17
CA ASP A 186 3.31 -4.39 -14.06
C ASP A 186 4.03 -5.62 -13.51
N GLY A 187 3.74 -5.97 -12.26
CA GLY A 187 4.38 -7.08 -11.54
C GLY A 187 5.04 -6.61 -10.25
N PRO A 188 5.67 -7.54 -9.51
CA PRO A 188 6.40 -7.22 -8.28
C PRO A 188 7.49 -6.17 -8.48
N PHE A 189 7.69 -5.33 -7.46
CA PHE A 189 8.77 -4.37 -7.36
C PHE A 189 9.29 -4.35 -5.92
N ILE A 190 10.62 -4.38 -5.75
CA ILE A 190 11.26 -4.27 -4.44
C ILE A 190 12.46 -3.32 -4.48
N ASN A 191 12.75 -2.70 -3.33
CA ASN A 191 14.01 -2.02 -3.06
C ASN A 191 14.82 -2.87 -2.07
N ALA A 192 16.04 -3.27 -2.45
CA ALA A 192 16.98 -3.96 -1.57
C ALA A 192 18.35 -3.31 -1.68
N GLY A 193 18.84 -2.75 -0.56
CA GLY A 193 20.10 -2.02 -0.52
C GLY A 193 20.10 -0.81 -1.46
N GLN A 194 21.01 -0.81 -2.43
CA GLN A 194 21.21 0.31 -3.37
C GLN A 194 20.53 0.09 -4.73
N TYR A 195 19.63 -0.90 -4.82
CA TYR A 195 19.01 -1.30 -6.09
C TYR A 195 17.50 -1.53 -5.98
N TYR A 196 16.81 -1.12 -7.03
CA TYR A 196 15.45 -1.54 -7.33
C TYR A 196 15.45 -2.74 -8.26
N TYR A 197 14.54 -3.68 -8.01
CA TYR A 197 14.32 -4.88 -8.83
C TYR A 197 12.88 -4.94 -9.30
N TYR A 198 12.68 -5.27 -10.58
CA TYR A 198 11.36 -5.34 -11.20
C TYR A 198 11.38 -6.14 -12.51
N GLY A 199 10.23 -6.66 -12.96
CA GLY A 199 10.16 -7.38 -14.23
C GLY A 199 9.79 -6.54 -15.45
N GLY A 200 10.25 -7.01 -16.62
CA GLY A 200 9.92 -6.53 -17.94
C GLY A 200 8.74 -7.25 -18.60
N SER A 201 8.35 -6.82 -19.80
CA SER A 201 7.28 -7.48 -20.59
C SER A 201 7.65 -8.85 -21.12
N GLU A 202 8.93 -9.17 -21.28
CA GLU A 202 9.39 -10.39 -21.95
C GLU A 202 10.18 -11.27 -20.98
N GLY A 203 9.71 -11.34 -19.73
CA GLY A 203 10.25 -12.22 -18.70
C GLY A 203 11.60 -11.79 -18.15
N GLU A 204 12.10 -10.61 -18.50
CA GLU A 204 13.34 -10.10 -17.94
C GLU A 204 13.13 -9.65 -16.49
N ILE A 205 14.11 -9.91 -15.63
CA ILE A 205 14.20 -9.23 -14.34
C ILE A 205 15.31 -8.19 -14.44
N TYR A 206 14.93 -6.95 -14.17
CA TYR A 206 15.81 -5.79 -14.18
C TYR A 206 16.27 -5.43 -12.78
N GLN A 207 17.48 -4.87 -12.72
CA GLN A 207 18.09 -4.24 -11.56
C GLN A 207 18.51 -2.83 -11.99
N THR A 208 18.20 -1.82 -11.18
CA THR A 208 18.65 -0.43 -11.44
C THR A 208 19.06 0.24 -10.14
N SER A 209 20.02 1.16 -10.20
CA SER A 209 20.48 1.85 -8.99
C SER A 209 19.40 2.83 -8.50
N VAL A 210 19.25 2.93 -7.19
CA VAL A 210 18.34 3.92 -6.56
C VAL A 210 18.67 5.36 -6.95
N ASN A 211 19.91 5.63 -7.37
CA ASN A 211 20.39 6.95 -7.78
C ASN A 211 20.34 7.18 -9.29
N ASN A 212 20.08 6.14 -10.11
CA ASN A 212 20.04 6.27 -11.56
C ASN A 212 19.13 5.22 -12.21
N LEU A 213 17.88 5.63 -12.48
CA LEU A 213 16.85 4.76 -13.06
C LEU A 213 16.99 4.50 -14.57
N LYS A 214 17.83 5.28 -15.29
CA LYS A 214 17.75 5.36 -16.75
C LYS A 214 18.25 4.12 -17.49
N ASN A 215 19.22 3.41 -16.92
CA ASN A 215 19.91 2.30 -17.56
C ASN A 215 19.81 1.03 -16.71
N PRO A 216 18.63 0.42 -16.63
CA PRO A 216 18.48 -0.83 -15.91
C PRO A 216 19.30 -1.94 -16.57
N ARG A 217 19.89 -2.79 -15.74
CA ARG A 217 20.59 -4.01 -16.13
C ARG A 217 19.61 -5.17 -16.09
N LYS A 218 19.61 -6.02 -17.11
CA LYS A 218 18.97 -7.35 -17.00
C LYS A 218 19.83 -8.27 -16.13
N VAL A 219 19.26 -8.78 -15.04
CA VAL A 219 19.94 -9.70 -14.11
C VAL A 219 19.43 -11.14 -14.23
N TYR A 220 18.20 -11.35 -14.70
CA TYR A 220 17.66 -12.69 -14.90
C TYR A 220 16.72 -12.73 -16.11
N GLN A 221 16.54 -13.92 -16.68
CA GLN A 221 15.56 -14.20 -17.71
C GLN A 221 14.67 -15.33 -17.21
N LEU A 222 13.39 -15.03 -16.97
CA LEU A 222 12.42 -16.05 -16.60
C LEU A 222 12.31 -17.11 -17.70
N PRO A 223 12.18 -18.40 -17.34
CA PRO A 223 11.91 -19.44 -18.31
C PRO A 223 10.47 -19.34 -18.83
N MET A 224 10.25 -19.86 -20.04
CA MET A 224 8.89 -20.11 -20.54
C MET A 224 8.22 -21.17 -19.66
N TRP A 225 6.95 -20.95 -19.34
CA TRP A 225 6.17 -21.90 -18.58
C TRP A 225 5.96 -23.17 -19.41
N SER A 226 6.26 -24.34 -18.85
CA SER A 226 6.28 -25.59 -19.62
C SER A 226 4.91 -26.04 -20.17
N TYR A 227 3.82 -25.40 -19.75
CA TYR A 227 2.45 -25.72 -20.15
C TYR A 227 1.77 -24.61 -20.97
N GLY A 228 2.51 -23.59 -21.43
CA GLY A 228 1.93 -22.52 -22.24
C GLY A 228 2.95 -21.62 -22.92
N ASP A 229 2.42 -20.58 -23.57
CA ASP A 229 3.20 -19.63 -24.38
C ASP A 229 3.52 -18.33 -23.61
N SER A 230 3.56 -18.38 -22.28
CA SER A 230 3.93 -17.26 -21.42
C SER A 230 5.15 -17.60 -20.56
N TYR A 231 5.84 -16.57 -20.07
CA TYR A 231 6.82 -16.74 -18.99
C TYR A 231 6.12 -17.23 -17.71
N VAL A 232 6.90 -17.90 -16.85
CA VAL A 232 6.43 -18.28 -15.51
C VAL A 232 6.00 -17.04 -14.70
N TYR A 233 4.95 -17.19 -13.89
CA TYR A 233 4.64 -16.19 -12.88
C TYR A 233 5.75 -16.16 -11.83
N TYR A 234 6.13 -14.96 -11.41
CA TYR A 234 7.22 -14.77 -10.47
C TYR A 234 6.80 -13.82 -9.35
N ASP A 235 7.54 -13.89 -8.25
CA ASP A 235 7.49 -12.95 -7.15
C ASP A 235 8.89 -12.37 -6.88
N LEU A 236 8.92 -11.14 -6.36
CA LEU A 236 10.13 -10.50 -5.85
C LEU A 236 9.91 -10.14 -4.39
N ILE A 237 10.79 -10.64 -3.52
CA ILE A 237 10.69 -10.42 -2.08
C ILE A 237 12.05 -9.98 -1.56
N LYS A 238 12.04 -8.96 -0.70
CA LYS A 238 13.20 -8.63 0.14
C LYS A 238 13.15 -9.47 1.40
N LYS A 239 14.19 -10.28 1.65
CA LYS A 239 14.36 -11.02 2.91
C LYS A 239 15.74 -10.70 3.47
N ASP A 240 15.79 -10.21 4.71
CA ASP A 240 17.03 -9.89 5.41
C ASP A 240 17.97 -8.97 4.60
N GLY A 241 17.39 -7.94 3.95
CA GLY A 241 18.10 -7.00 3.09
C GLY A 241 18.48 -7.53 1.70
N VAL A 242 18.22 -8.81 1.41
CA VAL A 242 18.59 -9.47 0.15
C VAL A 242 17.39 -9.55 -0.79
N ALA A 243 17.62 -9.30 -2.08
CA ALA A 243 16.63 -9.49 -3.14
C ALA A 243 16.51 -10.97 -3.54
N TRP A 244 15.29 -11.50 -3.48
CA TRP A 244 14.96 -12.85 -3.90
C TRP A 244 13.95 -12.83 -5.03
N LEU A 245 14.23 -13.62 -6.06
CA LEU A 245 13.29 -13.98 -7.11
C LEU A 245 12.77 -15.39 -6.81
N SER A 246 11.47 -15.58 -6.92
CA SER A 246 10.88 -16.92 -6.93
C SER A 246 9.89 -17.11 -8.06
N TYR A 247 9.81 -18.32 -8.60
CA TYR A 247 8.80 -18.67 -9.60
C TYR A 247 8.48 -20.16 -9.55
N HIS A 248 7.31 -20.51 -10.08
CA HIS A 248 6.89 -21.91 -10.25
C HIS A 248 7.12 -22.36 -11.69
N GLN A 249 7.76 -23.52 -11.89
CA GLN A 249 7.83 -24.17 -13.19
C GLN A 249 7.17 -25.53 -13.15
N GLY A 250 6.40 -25.85 -14.19
CA GLY A 250 5.60 -27.08 -14.26
C GLY A 250 4.15 -26.88 -13.86
N GLY A 251 3.46 -28.00 -13.60
CA GLY A 251 2.08 -28.02 -13.11
C GLY A 251 2.04 -28.30 -11.61
N ALA A 252 0.87 -28.10 -10.98
CA ALA A 252 0.70 -28.18 -9.53
C ALA A 252 1.18 -29.48 -8.84
N VAL A 253 1.33 -30.58 -9.58
CA VAL A 253 1.73 -31.90 -9.05
C VAL A 253 3.18 -32.26 -9.42
N MET A 254 3.62 -31.91 -10.62
CA MET A 254 4.91 -32.33 -11.20
C MET A 254 5.89 -31.15 -11.37
N GLY A 255 5.55 -29.99 -10.84
CA GLY A 255 6.35 -28.78 -10.90
C GLY A 255 7.31 -28.64 -9.72
N SER A 256 7.99 -27.50 -9.68
CA SER A 256 8.85 -27.10 -8.56
C SER A 256 8.92 -25.58 -8.48
N ASP A 257 9.03 -25.08 -7.26
CA ASP A 257 9.35 -23.68 -7.00
C ASP A 257 10.87 -23.50 -7.02
N TYR A 258 11.32 -22.39 -7.59
CA TYR A 258 12.72 -22.01 -7.70
C TYR A 258 12.94 -20.76 -6.87
N TYR A 259 14.02 -20.72 -6.09
CA TYR A 259 14.38 -19.59 -5.24
C TYR A 259 15.77 -19.11 -5.60
N ILE A 260 15.83 -17.91 -6.17
CA ILE A 260 17.03 -17.34 -6.76
C ILE A 260 17.40 -16.09 -5.97
N LYS A 261 18.61 -16.07 -5.43
CA LYS A 261 19.21 -14.89 -4.81
C LYS A 261 19.76 -14.00 -5.91
N LEU A 262 19.27 -12.75 -5.99
CA LEU A 262 19.80 -11.73 -6.87
C LEU A 262 20.88 -10.94 -6.12
N LYS A 263 22.08 -10.83 -6.71
CA LYS A 263 23.24 -10.21 -6.07
C LYS A 263 23.42 -8.76 -6.54
N ASP A 264 24.07 -7.94 -5.72
CA ASP A 264 24.34 -6.53 -6.03
C ASP A 264 25.30 -6.34 -7.21
N ASP A 265 26.20 -7.30 -7.44
CA ASP A 265 27.02 -7.37 -8.65
C ASP A 265 26.24 -7.81 -9.89
N GLY A 266 24.91 -7.96 -9.74
CA GLY A 266 23.85 -8.39 -10.65
C GLY A 266 24.04 -9.78 -11.26
N THR A 267 24.89 -10.60 -10.66
CA THR A 267 24.83 -12.05 -10.83
C THR A 267 23.69 -12.61 -9.97
N TRP A 268 23.43 -13.90 -10.11
CA TRP A 268 22.38 -14.58 -9.36
C TRP A 268 22.83 -15.98 -8.97
N GLU A 269 22.14 -16.57 -8.00
CA GLU A 269 22.40 -17.91 -7.50
C GLU A 269 21.08 -18.61 -7.23
N GLU A 270 20.86 -19.76 -7.85
CA GLU A 270 19.77 -20.66 -7.46
C GLU A 270 20.14 -21.30 -6.12
N VAL A 271 19.35 -21.03 -5.08
CA VAL A 271 19.66 -21.44 -3.71
C VAL A 271 18.85 -22.66 -3.32
N GLU A 272 17.55 -22.65 -3.61
CA GLU A 272 16.64 -23.74 -3.26
C GLU A 272 15.71 -24.07 -4.43
N VAL A 273 15.35 -25.34 -4.53
CA VAL A 273 14.37 -25.85 -5.50
C VAL A 273 13.47 -26.87 -4.82
N GLY A 274 12.16 -26.75 -5.07
CA GLY A 274 11.12 -27.66 -4.62
C GLY A 274 10.00 -26.95 -3.88
N TYR A 275 8.95 -27.71 -3.53
CA TYR A 275 7.87 -27.20 -2.68
C TYR A 275 8.35 -27.14 -1.24
N LEU A 276 8.82 -25.97 -0.82
CA LEU A 276 9.46 -25.76 0.47
C LEU A 276 9.26 -24.34 0.97
N THR A 277 9.58 -24.14 2.24
CA THR A 277 9.89 -22.81 2.78
C THR A 277 11.22 -22.88 3.51
N PHE A 278 11.93 -21.77 3.56
CA PHE A 278 13.21 -21.68 4.24
C PHE A 278 13.48 -20.26 4.72
N ARG A 279 14.32 -20.16 5.74
CA ARG A 279 14.91 -18.91 6.22
C ARG A 279 16.40 -19.09 6.50
N VAL A 280 17.14 -18.01 6.34
CA VAL A 280 18.59 -17.97 6.59
C VAL A 280 18.82 -17.12 7.83
N PHE A 281 19.47 -17.69 8.84
CA PHE A 281 19.78 -17.05 10.11
C PHE A 281 21.30 -16.98 10.24
N GLY A 282 21.87 -15.85 9.82
CA GLY A 282 23.32 -15.73 9.64
C GLY A 282 23.82 -16.75 8.63
N ASP A 283 24.55 -17.73 9.12
CA ASP A 283 25.19 -18.78 8.33
C ASP A 283 24.40 -20.10 8.30
N ILE A 284 23.29 -20.18 9.05
CA ILE A 284 22.45 -21.38 9.16
C ILE A 284 21.21 -21.21 8.29
N THR A 285 20.95 -22.17 7.41
CA THR A 285 19.67 -22.25 6.69
C THR A 285 18.75 -23.25 7.36
N VAL A 286 17.54 -22.83 7.71
CA VAL A 286 16.46 -23.71 8.19
C VAL A 286 15.46 -23.90 7.06
N ARG A 287 15.15 -25.16 6.73
CA ARG A 287 14.27 -25.53 5.62
C ARG A 287 13.18 -26.50 6.08
N LEU A 288 11.99 -26.33 5.52
CA LEU A 288 10.85 -27.21 5.67
C LEU A 288 10.38 -27.70 4.30
N ASP A 289 10.37 -29.00 4.08
CA ASP A 289 9.75 -29.58 2.88
C ASP A 289 8.23 -29.55 3.00
N GLN A 290 7.55 -28.98 2.00
CA GLN A 290 6.10 -28.71 1.99
C GLN A 290 5.42 -29.28 0.74
N ARG A 291 6.03 -30.29 0.11
CA ARG A 291 5.41 -31.05 -0.97
C ARG A 291 4.12 -31.73 -0.50
N GLY A 292 3.10 -31.72 -1.37
CA GLY A 292 1.90 -32.56 -1.22
C GLY A 292 2.11 -33.99 -1.78
N PRO A 293 1.64 -35.04 -1.09
CA PRO A 293 1.12 -35.04 0.29
C PRO A 293 2.24 -34.79 1.32
N PRO A 294 1.96 -34.07 2.42
CA PRO A 294 2.97 -33.76 3.43
C PRO A 294 3.39 -35.00 4.21
N GLY A 295 4.69 -35.10 4.52
CA GLY A 295 5.27 -36.17 5.32
C GLY A 295 5.96 -35.63 6.57
N SER A 296 5.95 -36.41 7.65
CA SER A 296 6.70 -36.11 8.87
C SER A 296 8.22 -36.08 8.63
N ASN A 297 8.97 -35.68 9.65
CA ASN A 297 10.44 -35.60 9.64
C ASN A 297 10.96 -34.60 8.59
N ASN A 298 10.21 -33.54 8.29
CA ASN A 298 10.46 -32.63 7.15
C ASN A 298 11.25 -31.36 7.51
N LEU A 299 11.70 -31.19 8.76
CA LEU A 299 12.51 -30.08 9.22
C LEU A 299 14.01 -30.38 9.08
N MET A 300 14.74 -29.47 8.44
CA MET A 300 16.16 -29.63 8.16
C MET A 300 16.92 -28.34 8.44
N VAL A 301 18.20 -28.49 8.78
CA VAL A 301 19.16 -27.39 8.89
C VAL A 301 20.37 -27.65 8.01
N LYS A 302 20.97 -26.58 7.50
CA LYS A 302 22.21 -26.61 6.73
C LYS A 302 23.19 -25.60 7.31
N TYR A 303 24.37 -26.09 7.64
CA TYR A 303 25.52 -25.28 8.07
C TYR A 303 26.41 -24.94 6.86
N PRO A 304 27.30 -23.94 6.97
CA PRO A 304 28.20 -23.56 5.87
C PRO A 304 29.02 -24.74 5.36
N GLY A 305 28.95 -24.98 4.05
CA GLY A 305 29.71 -26.05 3.38
C GLY A 305 29.25 -27.47 3.72
N GLN A 306 28.11 -27.64 4.38
CA GLN A 306 27.55 -28.95 4.74
C GLN A 306 26.27 -29.26 3.95
N GLU A 307 25.89 -30.53 3.94
CA GLU A 307 24.59 -30.98 3.44
C GLU A 307 23.48 -30.73 4.48
N TYR A 308 22.23 -30.77 4.03
CA TYR A 308 21.08 -30.70 4.93
C TYR A 308 21.05 -31.90 5.88
N VAL A 309 20.82 -31.63 7.17
CA VAL A 309 20.58 -32.64 8.20
C VAL A 309 19.18 -32.45 8.77
N ARG A 310 18.46 -33.56 8.97
CA ARG A 310 17.14 -33.54 9.62
C ARG A 310 17.29 -33.29 11.11
N VAL A 311 16.43 -32.44 11.67
CA VAL A 311 16.39 -32.12 13.10
C VAL A 311 14.96 -32.19 13.62
N GLY A 312 14.82 -32.36 14.93
CA GLY A 312 13.54 -32.59 15.58
C GLY A 312 13.15 -34.07 15.60
N SER A 313 11.99 -34.35 16.21
CA SER A 313 11.44 -35.69 16.25
C SER A 313 10.87 -36.09 14.87
N PRO A 314 11.18 -37.29 14.37
CA PRO A 314 10.70 -37.75 13.06
C PRO A 314 9.19 -38.00 13.01
N ASP A 315 8.50 -38.05 14.16
CA ASP A 315 7.05 -38.29 14.24
C ASP A 315 6.24 -37.04 13.85
N TYR A 316 6.91 -35.88 13.81
CA TYR A 316 6.28 -34.59 13.61
C TYR A 316 6.28 -34.17 12.14
N LEU A 317 5.16 -33.62 11.70
CA LEU A 317 5.06 -32.79 10.52
C LEU A 317 5.22 -31.33 10.96
N TYR A 318 6.28 -30.67 10.51
CA TYR A 318 6.58 -29.27 10.83
C TYR A 318 6.19 -28.33 9.69
N GLY A 319 5.84 -27.08 10.00
CA GLY A 319 5.59 -26.03 9.00
C GLY A 319 4.24 -26.10 8.31
N TRP A 320 3.21 -26.60 8.99
CA TRP A 320 1.85 -26.67 8.46
C TRP A 320 0.85 -26.18 9.51
N ASP A 321 -0.16 -25.41 9.09
CA ASP A 321 -1.44 -25.31 9.80
C ASP A 321 -2.28 -26.52 9.39
N TYR A 322 -2.02 -27.63 10.06
CA TYR A 322 -2.62 -28.93 9.79
C TYR A 322 -3.81 -29.20 10.73
N GLU A 323 -4.87 -29.81 10.21
CA GLU A 323 -6.04 -30.23 10.98
C GLU A 323 -6.42 -31.68 10.72
N HIS A 324 -6.73 -32.41 11.80
CA HIS A 324 -7.29 -33.75 11.78
C HIS A 324 -8.82 -33.69 11.77
N GLY A 325 -9.42 -33.75 10.58
CA GLY A 325 -10.88 -33.82 10.43
C GLY A 325 -11.43 -35.26 10.46
N ARG A 326 -12.71 -35.43 10.78
CA ARG A 326 -13.40 -36.74 10.79
C ARG A 326 -13.49 -37.42 9.41
N SER A 327 -13.35 -36.66 8.32
CA SER A 327 -13.57 -37.11 6.94
C SER A 327 -12.54 -36.60 5.92
N SER A 328 -11.59 -35.76 6.35
CA SER A 328 -10.49 -35.25 5.53
C SER A 328 -9.36 -34.76 6.44
N GLU A 329 -8.12 -35.11 6.10
CA GLU A 329 -6.94 -34.52 6.71
C GLU A 329 -6.30 -33.55 5.71
N GLY A 330 -5.90 -32.37 6.19
CA GLY A 330 -5.34 -31.35 5.31
C GLY A 330 -4.89 -30.12 6.08
N GLY A 331 -4.13 -29.28 5.40
CA GLY A 331 -3.60 -28.07 6.00
C GLY A 331 -3.04 -27.11 4.97
N ARG A 332 -2.58 -25.96 5.44
CA ARG A 332 -1.84 -24.98 4.64
C ARG A 332 -0.38 -24.97 5.09
N ALA A 333 0.54 -24.86 4.13
CA ALA A 333 1.94 -24.63 4.43
C ALA A 333 2.10 -23.31 5.20
N SER A 334 2.92 -23.32 6.25
CA SER A 334 3.28 -22.14 7.04
C SER A 334 4.75 -21.79 6.81
N GLY A 335 5.03 -20.49 6.63
CA GLY A 335 6.38 -19.93 6.53
C GLY A 335 6.94 -19.40 7.86
N ASP A 336 6.23 -19.63 8.97
CA ASP A 336 6.63 -19.13 10.28
C ASP A 336 7.77 -20.00 10.86
N ILE A 337 9.00 -19.53 10.65
CA ILE A 337 10.24 -20.12 11.15
C ILE A 337 11.01 -19.02 11.88
N TYR A 338 11.41 -19.29 13.12
CA TYR A 338 12.30 -18.43 13.89
C TYR A 338 13.41 -19.27 14.51
N LEU A 339 14.60 -18.68 14.69
CA LEU A 339 15.73 -19.32 15.35
C LEU A 339 16.28 -18.35 16.42
N THR A 340 16.26 -18.78 17.67
CA THR A 340 16.84 -18.05 18.80
C THR A 340 17.90 -18.94 19.47
N GLY A 341 19.16 -18.54 19.39
CA GLY A 341 20.28 -19.41 19.79
C GLY A 341 20.26 -20.71 18.99
N ASP A 342 20.18 -21.84 19.69
CA ASP A 342 20.10 -23.18 19.08
C ASP A 342 18.67 -23.73 18.93
N ILE A 343 17.65 -22.88 19.10
CA ILE A 343 16.25 -23.30 19.19
C ILE A 343 15.42 -22.75 18.03
N ILE A 344 14.90 -23.65 17.20
CA ILE A 344 13.92 -23.34 16.17
C ILE A 344 12.52 -23.28 16.79
N TYR A 345 11.75 -22.25 16.47
CA TYR A 345 10.32 -22.17 16.74
C TYR A 345 9.55 -22.36 15.43
N VAL A 346 8.58 -23.28 15.44
CA VAL A 346 7.85 -23.67 14.23
C VAL A 346 6.48 -24.25 14.59
N LEU A 347 5.54 -24.19 13.66
CA LEU A 347 4.32 -25.00 13.75
C LEU A 347 4.65 -26.48 13.60
N GLY A 348 3.96 -27.34 14.36
CA GLY A 348 4.10 -28.78 14.22
C GLY A 348 2.86 -29.54 14.64
N VAL A 349 2.74 -30.77 14.16
CA VAL A 349 1.74 -31.74 14.61
C VAL A 349 2.41 -33.11 14.73
N ASN A 350 2.24 -33.77 15.87
CA ASN A 350 2.67 -35.16 16.03
C ASN A 350 1.66 -36.06 15.33
N ARG A 351 2.05 -36.71 14.24
CA ARG A 351 1.14 -37.49 13.40
C ARG A 351 0.61 -38.77 14.07
N GLU A 352 1.19 -39.18 15.18
CA GLU A 352 0.76 -40.36 15.95
C GLU A 352 -0.06 -39.99 17.20
N LYS A 353 0.25 -38.85 17.84
CA LYS A 353 -0.28 -38.48 19.15
C LYS A 353 -1.29 -37.36 19.12
N ASP A 354 -1.14 -36.39 18.23
CA ASP A 354 -2.06 -35.28 18.14
C ASP A 354 -3.32 -35.71 17.37
N THR A 355 -4.49 -35.38 17.91
CA THR A 355 -5.79 -35.73 17.31
C THR A 355 -6.56 -34.52 16.81
N ASP A 356 -5.98 -33.33 16.95
CA ASP A 356 -6.63 -32.04 16.73
C ASP A 356 -5.97 -31.27 15.59
N ALA A 357 -4.90 -30.52 15.87
CA ALA A 357 -4.35 -29.53 14.96
C ALA A 357 -2.90 -29.18 15.31
N SER A 358 -2.29 -28.36 14.45
CA SER A 358 -0.94 -27.87 14.65
C SER A 358 -0.84 -26.92 15.84
N LYS A 359 0.28 -27.03 16.56
CA LYS A 359 0.66 -26.23 17.73
C LYS A 359 2.04 -25.64 17.51
N ILE A 360 2.53 -24.82 18.44
CA ILE A 360 3.87 -24.24 18.36
C ILE A 360 4.84 -25.12 19.13
N TYR A 361 5.93 -25.50 18.46
CA TYR A 361 6.99 -26.32 19.03
C TYR A 361 8.32 -25.58 18.97
N ARG A 362 9.16 -25.86 19.97
CA ARG A 362 10.58 -25.54 19.95
C ARG A 362 11.39 -26.79 19.65
N VAL A 363 12.38 -26.66 18.78
CA VAL A 363 13.25 -27.76 18.33
C VAL A 363 14.70 -27.35 18.49
N ASN A 364 15.45 -28.09 19.31
CA ASN A 364 16.88 -27.85 19.46
C ASN A 364 17.65 -28.43 18.26
N ILE A 365 18.46 -27.60 17.58
CA ILE A 365 19.13 -27.98 16.33
C ILE A 365 20.27 -29.00 16.51
N HIS A 366 20.77 -29.19 17.73
CA HIS A 366 21.87 -30.13 18.03
C HIS A 366 21.37 -31.44 18.61
N THR A 367 20.39 -31.38 19.51
CA THR A 367 19.87 -32.57 20.22
C THR A 367 18.64 -33.18 19.54
N GLY A 368 17.94 -32.42 18.70
CA GLY A 368 16.66 -32.80 18.11
C GLY A 368 15.50 -32.80 19.11
N GLU A 369 15.71 -32.36 20.36
CA GLU A 369 14.65 -32.29 21.36
C GLU A 369 13.52 -31.39 20.87
N THR A 370 12.30 -31.93 20.88
CA THR A 370 11.08 -31.26 20.42
C THR A 370 10.12 -31.10 21.59
N ILE A 371 9.79 -29.86 21.93
CA ILE A 371 8.93 -29.53 23.08
C ILE A 371 7.79 -28.62 22.63
N CYS A 372 6.57 -28.96 23.03
CA CYS A 372 5.39 -28.12 22.82
C CYS A 372 5.50 -26.85 23.67
N VAL A 373 5.31 -25.69 23.06
CA VAL A 373 5.40 -24.37 23.72
C VAL A 373 4.01 -23.77 23.96
N SER A 374 3.00 -24.13 23.16
CA SER A 374 1.60 -23.73 23.35
C SER A 374 0.69 -24.92 23.12
N ASN A 375 -0.22 -25.18 24.06
CA ASN A 375 -1.24 -26.21 23.87
C ASN A 375 -2.42 -25.75 23.01
N LEU A 376 -2.53 -24.44 22.74
CA LEU A 376 -3.50 -23.91 21.79
C LEU A 376 -3.15 -24.33 20.38
N ARG A 377 -4.19 -24.62 19.59
CA ARG A 377 -4.05 -24.68 18.13
C ARG A 377 -3.46 -23.37 17.63
N ALA A 378 -2.49 -23.45 16.74
CA ALA A 378 -1.92 -22.27 16.09
C ALA A 378 -2.12 -22.35 14.57
N ASN A 379 -2.84 -21.38 14.01
CA ASN A 379 -2.96 -21.20 12.56
C ASN A 379 -1.71 -20.53 11.97
N SER A 380 -1.15 -19.57 12.71
CA SER A 380 0.10 -18.87 12.41
C SER A 380 0.63 -18.24 13.69
N PHE A 381 1.91 -17.86 13.70
CA PHE A 381 2.49 -17.12 14.81
C PHE A 381 3.62 -16.18 14.36
N LYS A 382 3.77 -15.08 15.10
CA LYS A 382 4.90 -14.16 14.96
C LYS A 382 5.68 -14.10 16.27
N MET A 383 6.99 -13.93 16.15
CA MET A 383 7.86 -13.68 17.29
C MET A 383 8.37 -12.25 17.24
N ASP A 384 8.44 -11.65 18.42
CA ASP A 384 9.00 -10.32 18.64
C ASP A 384 9.67 -10.33 20.03
N ASP A 385 10.99 -10.16 20.02
CA ASP A 385 11.87 -10.44 21.16
C ASP A 385 11.58 -11.82 21.79
N ASP A 386 11.35 -11.85 23.11
CA ASP A 386 11.05 -13.05 23.91
C ASP A 386 9.55 -13.41 23.92
N ASN A 387 8.75 -12.86 23.00
CA ASN A 387 7.31 -13.09 22.95
C ASN A 387 6.88 -13.83 21.67
N ILE A 388 5.87 -14.68 21.83
CA ILE A 388 5.14 -15.34 20.76
C ILE A 388 3.73 -14.76 20.72
N TYR A 389 3.29 -14.39 19.53
CA TYR A 389 1.94 -13.93 19.21
C TYR A 389 1.31 -14.92 18.24
N LEU A 390 0.19 -15.54 18.60
CA LEU A 390 -0.42 -16.59 17.79
C LEU A 390 -1.91 -16.35 17.54
N ILE A 391 -2.38 -16.86 16.41
CA ILE A 391 -3.80 -16.89 16.08
C ILE A 391 -4.34 -18.29 16.38
N SER A 392 -5.37 -18.36 17.22
CA SER A 392 -6.09 -19.60 17.54
C SER A 392 -7.59 -19.34 17.41
N GLU A 393 -8.26 -20.04 16.50
CA GLU A 393 -9.73 -19.98 16.30
C GLU A 393 -10.28 -18.54 16.09
N GLY A 394 -9.53 -17.70 15.36
CA GLY A 394 -9.90 -16.31 15.11
C GLY A 394 -9.71 -15.37 16.29
N LYS A 395 -9.02 -15.80 17.35
CA LYS A 395 -8.58 -14.97 18.47
C LYS A 395 -7.06 -14.83 18.47
N LEU A 396 -6.58 -13.79 19.14
CA LEU A 396 -5.16 -13.48 19.25
C LEU A 396 -4.67 -13.77 20.68
N TYR A 397 -3.52 -14.43 20.81
CA TYR A 397 -2.89 -14.73 22.09
C TYR A 397 -1.44 -14.26 22.10
N LYS A 398 -0.94 -13.97 23.31
CA LYS A 398 0.45 -13.65 23.60
C LYS A 398 0.98 -14.57 24.69
N GLN A 399 2.20 -15.04 24.53
CA GLN A 399 2.95 -15.78 25.56
C GLN A 399 4.46 -15.48 25.45
N THR A 400 5.25 -15.90 26.42
CA THR A 400 6.72 -15.88 26.32
C THR A 400 7.23 -17.10 25.55
N ILE A 401 8.45 -17.02 25.03
CA ILE A 401 9.09 -18.10 24.22
C ILE A 401 9.30 -19.43 24.96
N ASP A 402 9.14 -19.46 26.27
CA ASP A 402 9.14 -20.65 27.13
C ASP A 402 7.74 -21.25 27.35
N GLY A 403 6.69 -20.64 26.78
CA GLY A 403 5.29 -21.07 26.90
C GLY A 403 4.59 -20.58 28.16
N VAL A 404 5.19 -19.63 28.89
CA VAL A 404 4.61 -19.06 30.11
C VAL A 404 3.79 -17.81 29.78
N ASN A 405 2.89 -17.42 30.70
CA ASN A 405 2.05 -16.22 30.58
C ASN A 405 1.15 -16.19 29.33
N GLU A 406 0.72 -17.35 28.84
CA GLU A 406 -0.27 -17.45 27.76
C GLU A 406 -1.57 -16.76 28.16
N ARG A 407 -1.91 -15.70 27.42
CA ARG A 407 -3.14 -14.93 27.61
C ARG A 407 -3.72 -14.47 26.28
N GLN A 408 -5.03 -14.39 26.22
CA GLN A 408 -5.73 -13.79 25.08
C GLN A 408 -5.51 -12.28 25.08
N LEU A 409 -5.28 -11.69 23.91
CA LEU A 409 -5.28 -10.24 23.70
C LEU A 409 -6.69 -9.76 23.37
N GLU A 410 -7.02 -8.55 23.81
CA GLU A 410 -8.27 -7.89 23.43
C GLU A 410 -8.23 -7.49 21.96
N VAL A 411 -9.27 -7.84 21.22
CA VAL A 411 -9.43 -7.55 19.79
C VAL A 411 -10.87 -7.14 19.51
N THR A 412 -11.05 -6.23 18.56
CA THR A 412 -12.33 -5.93 17.91
C THR A 412 -12.59 -6.97 16.83
N GLY A 413 -13.62 -7.79 17.03
CA GLY A 413 -14.03 -8.83 16.09
C GLY A 413 -13.03 -10.01 15.96
N PRO A 414 -13.39 -11.03 15.17
CA PRO A 414 -12.50 -12.16 14.89
C PRO A 414 -11.36 -11.77 13.94
N VAL A 415 -10.17 -12.30 14.19
CA VAL A 415 -8.98 -12.10 13.35
C VAL A 415 -9.12 -12.85 12.02
N SER A 416 -8.81 -12.17 10.91
CA SER A 416 -8.79 -12.75 9.57
C SER A 416 -7.57 -13.65 9.37
N LEU A 417 -7.78 -14.84 8.79
CA LEU A 417 -6.71 -15.75 8.37
C LEU A 417 -6.25 -15.52 6.93
N ASN A 418 -6.80 -14.51 6.24
CA ASN A 418 -6.38 -14.14 4.89
C ASN A 418 -5.16 -13.22 4.89
N PHE A 419 -4.82 -12.66 6.06
CA PHE A 419 -3.69 -11.77 6.26
C PHE A 419 -2.86 -12.26 7.44
N ASP A 420 -1.55 -12.27 7.28
CA ASP A 420 -0.64 -12.47 8.40
C ASP A 420 -0.76 -11.30 9.38
N ILE A 421 -0.86 -11.60 10.68
CA ILE A 421 -0.66 -10.58 11.71
C ILE A 421 0.76 -10.01 11.59
N GLN A 422 0.89 -8.73 11.90
CA GLN A 422 2.19 -8.05 11.98
C GLN A 422 2.45 -7.66 13.43
N VAL A 423 3.70 -7.84 13.86
CA VAL A 423 4.15 -7.45 15.20
C VAL A 423 5.35 -6.54 15.06
N MET A 424 5.33 -5.41 15.74
CA MET A 424 6.38 -4.38 15.67
C MET A 424 6.51 -3.70 17.03
N ASP A 425 7.66 -3.88 17.70
CA ASP A 425 7.94 -3.33 19.03
C ASP A 425 6.81 -3.63 20.04
N GLY A 426 6.33 -4.86 20.04
CA GLY A 426 5.27 -5.37 20.89
C GLY A 426 3.84 -5.01 20.46
N ASN A 427 3.67 -4.08 19.52
CA ASN A 427 2.37 -3.73 18.93
C ASN A 427 1.92 -4.80 17.95
N VAL A 428 0.66 -5.23 18.05
CA VAL A 428 0.10 -6.25 17.16
C VAL A 428 -0.97 -5.65 16.27
N TYR A 429 -0.80 -5.84 14.97
CA TYR A 429 -1.71 -5.37 13.94
C TYR A 429 -2.35 -6.55 13.23
N TYR A 430 -3.66 -6.47 13.03
CA TYR A 430 -4.43 -7.54 12.44
C TYR A 430 -5.56 -6.98 11.59
N VAL A 431 -6.01 -7.79 10.63
CA VAL A 431 -7.21 -7.49 9.84
C VAL A 431 -8.40 -8.17 10.48
N ASN A 432 -9.47 -7.44 10.76
CA ASN A 432 -10.71 -8.00 11.28
C ASN A 432 -11.45 -8.73 10.14
N ARG A 433 -11.92 -9.95 10.40
CA ARG A 433 -12.57 -10.82 9.41
C ARG A 433 -13.96 -10.33 8.98
N GLU A 434 -14.64 -9.54 9.80
CA GLU A 434 -16.03 -9.12 9.56
C GLU A 434 -16.12 -7.87 8.67
N ASP A 435 -15.31 -6.86 8.94
CA ASP A 435 -15.30 -5.58 8.21
C ASP A 435 -14.11 -5.46 7.23
N ASN A 436 -13.09 -6.32 7.35
CA ASN A 436 -11.85 -6.28 6.60
C ASN A 436 -10.99 -5.02 6.84
N GLU A 437 -11.20 -4.32 7.96
CA GLU A 437 -10.40 -3.15 8.35
C GLU A 437 -9.13 -3.55 9.12
N LEU A 438 -8.15 -2.62 9.15
CA LEU A 438 -6.91 -2.77 9.90
C LEU A 438 -7.07 -2.29 11.33
N TYR A 439 -6.78 -3.15 12.30
CA TYR A 439 -6.86 -2.86 13.72
C TYR A 439 -5.51 -3.04 14.42
N GLN A 440 -5.32 -2.29 15.50
CA GLN A 440 -4.31 -2.56 16.52
C GLN A 440 -4.97 -3.30 17.70
N ALA A 441 -4.39 -4.42 18.10
CA ALA A 441 -4.86 -5.18 19.27
C ALA A 441 -4.71 -4.36 20.56
N VAL A 442 -5.50 -4.70 21.59
CA VAL A 442 -5.60 -4.02 22.89
C VAL A 442 -6.23 -2.63 22.82
N THR A 443 -5.89 -1.79 21.84
CA THR A 443 -6.54 -0.48 21.68
C THR A 443 -7.92 -0.59 21.02
N GLY A 444 -8.11 -1.62 20.17
CA GLY A 444 -9.36 -1.85 19.43
C GLY A 444 -9.65 -0.78 18.38
N GLN A 445 -8.67 0.09 18.08
CA GLN A 445 -8.79 1.19 17.14
C GLN A 445 -8.61 0.70 15.71
N SER A 446 -9.56 1.06 14.83
CA SER A 446 -9.36 0.95 13.37
C SER A 446 -8.40 2.05 12.93
N LEU A 447 -7.36 1.65 12.20
CA LEU A 447 -6.30 2.54 11.73
C LEU A 447 -6.64 3.24 10.40
N ASN A 448 -7.72 2.81 9.74
CA ASN A 448 -8.30 3.48 8.58
C ASN A 448 -9.80 3.18 8.51
N PRO A 449 -10.65 3.82 9.33
CA PRO A 449 -12.08 3.52 9.40
C PRO A 449 -12.76 3.58 8.03
N GLY A 450 -13.52 2.54 7.68
CA GLY A 450 -14.14 2.36 6.36
C GLY A 450 -13.21 1.82 5.27
N GLY A 451 -11.89 1.74 5.54
CA GLY A 451 -10.87 1.26 4.61
C GLY A 451 -10.64 -0.25 4.71
N LYS A 452 -11.05 -0.98 3.67
CA LYS A 452 -10.85 -2.43 3.59
C LYS A 452 -9.44 -2.77 3.11
N VAL A 453 -8.73 -3.61 3.86
CA VAL A 453 -7.34 -4.00 3.59
C VAL A 453 -7.25 -4.90 2.35
N THR A 454 -6.31 -4.58 1.47
CA THR A 454 -5.92 -5.39 0.29
C THR A 454 -4.53 -5.97 0.42
N GLY A 455 -3.72 -5.47 1.36
CA GLY A 455 -2.39 -5.99 1.64
C GLY A 455 -1.81 -5.37 2.90
N LEU A 456 -1.01 -6.16 3.61
CA LEU A 456 -0.41 -5.80 4.90
C LEU A 456 0.97 -6.46 4.99
N LYS A 457 2.00 -5.69 5.33
CA LYS A 457 3.33 -6.24 5.63
C LYS A 457 4.13 -5.32 6.55
N LEU A 458 5.13 -5.91 7.21
CA LEU A 458 6.20 -5.20 7.90
C LEU A 458 7.45 -5.16 7.01
N GLU A 459 8.07 -3.99 6.86
CA GLU A 459 9.34 -3.84 6.15
C GLU A 459 10.16 -2.70 6.76
N ASP A 460 11.44 -2.97 7.07
CA ASP A 460 12.40 -1.99 7.60
C ASP A 460 11.89 -1.20 8.84
N GLY A 461 11.15 -1.87 9.73
CA GLY A 461 10.60 -1.23 10.93
C GLY A 461 9.36 -0.35 10.70
N TYR A 462 8.68 -0.52 9.56
CA TYR A 462 7.42 0.14 9.25
C TYR A 462 6.33 -0.85 8.89
N LEU A 463 5.12 -0.58 9.38
CA LEU A 463 3.91 -1.27 8.94
C LEU A 463 3.36 -0.60 7.68
N ILE A 464 3.21 -1.36 6.61
CA ILE A 464 2.67 -0.90 5.33
C ILE A 464 1.33 -1.58 5.11
N SER A 465 0.29 -0.80 4.83
CA SER A 465 -1.03 -1.30 4.48
C SER A 465 -1.55 -0.66 3.19
N THR A 466 -2.16 -1.47 2.33
CA THR A 466 -2.92 -1.03 1.16
C THR A 466 -4.40 -1.31 1.35
N PHE A 467 -5.25 -0.50 0.72
CA PHE A 467 -6.70 -0.58 0.91
C PHE A 467 -7.47 -0.53 -0.42
N GLU A 468 -8.72 -1.00 -0.42
CA GLU A 468 -9.61 -0.95 -1.58
C GLU A 468 -9.92 0.50 -1.98
N GLU A 469 -10.11 0.74 -3.28
CA GLU A 469 -10.68 2.00 -3.75
C GLU A 469 -12.20 1.97 -3.56
N ASP A 470 -12.68 2.75 -2.59
CA ASP A 470 -14.10 2.92 -2.26
C ASP A 470 -14.37 4.41 -2.00
N ASN A 471 -15.60 4.86 -2.26
CA ASN A 471 -16.08 6.20 -1.94
C ASN A 471 -15.97 6.55 -0.45
N ASN A 472 -15.99 5.53 0.42
CA ASN A 472 -15.84 5.71 1.87
C ASN A 472 -14.39 5.62 2.36
N ASN A 473 -13.43 5.32 1.47
CA ASN A 473 -12.03 5.17 1.83
C ASN A 473 -11.16 6.30 1.25
N HIS A 474 -10.65 7.15 2.13
CA HIS A 474 -9.81 8.28 1.75
C HIS A 474 -8.40 7.84 1.31
N TYR A 475 -7.88 6.75 1.86
CA TYR A 475 -6.46 6.37 1.72
C TYR A 475 -6.30 4.94 1.21
N ARG A 476 -5.53 4.79 0.13
CA ARG A 476 -5.25 3.48 -0.48
C ARG A 476 -3.87 2.94 -0.09
N ILE A 477 -3.02 3.78 0.50
CA ILE A 477 -1.74 3.41 1.10
C ILE A 477 -1.61 4.16 2.41
N ILE A 478 -1.25 3.47 3.49
CA ILE A 478 -0.84 4.07 4.76
C ILE A 478 0.43 3.35 5.28
N VAL A 479 1.37 4.11 5.83
CA VAL A 479 2.57 3.60 6.49
C VAL A 479 2.63 4.13 7.91
N PHE A 480 2.90 3.23 8.85
CA PHE A 480 3.07 3.53 10.26
C PHE A 480 4.51 3.26 10.70
N ASP A 481 5.07 4.14 11.52
CA ASP A 481 6.36 3.92 12.17
C ASP A 481 6.24 2.94 13.35
N LYS A 482 7.38 2.57 13.93
CA LYS A 482 7.48 1.67 15.09
C LYS A 482 6.64 2.08 16.31
N SER A 483 6.31 3.37 16.46
CA SER A 483 5.44 3.85 17.54
C SER A 483 3.95 3.66 17.25
N GLY A 484 3.61 3.15 16.06
CA GLY A 484 2.25 3.03 15.55
C GLY A 484 1.69 4.33 14.98
N LYS A 485 2.53 5.36 14.78
CA LYS A 485 2.10 6.64 14.24
C LYS A 485 2.12 6.61 12.72
N GLU A 486 1.08 7.16 12.10
CA GLU A 486 1.02 7.40 10.67
C GLU A 486 2.14 8.37 10.24
N VAL A 487 3.02 7.92 9.36
CA VAL A 487 4.11 8.72 8.77
C VAL A 487 3.93 8.98 7.28
N PHE A 488 3.04 8.22 6.64
CA PHE A 488 2.66 8.42 5.25
C PHE A 488 1.25 7.95 5.01
N LYS A 489 0.53 8.69 4.16
CA LYS A 489 -0.74 8.25 3.58
C LYS A 489 -0.92 8.84 2.19
N SER A 490 -1.55 8.08 1.29
CA SER A 490 -1.85 8.52 -0.07
C SER A 490 -3.15 7.91 -0.58
N SER A 491 -3.79 8.63 -1.50
CA SER A 491 -4.93 8.13 -2.28
C SER A 491 -4.49 7.35 -3.54
N ASP A 492 -3.19 7.33 -3.82
CA ASP A 492 -2.64 6.56 -4.94
C ASP A 492 -2.92 5.05 -4.74
N ILE A 493 -3.19 4.36 -5.83
CA ILE A 493 -3.46 2.92 -5.80
C ILE A 493 -2.15 2.20 -6.09
N ALA A 494 -1.69 1.35 -5.18
CA ALA A 494 -0.54 0.47 -5.36
C ALA A 494 -0.85 -0.92 -4.81
N LYS A 495 -0.20 -1.94 -5.35
CA LYS A 495 -0.26 -3.29 -4.78
C LYS A 495 0.78 -3.40 -3.67
N ILE A 496 0.53 -4.20 -2.64
CA ILE A 496 1.48 -4.33 -1.51
C ILE A 496 2.86 -4.83 -1.94
N ASN A 497 2.93 -5.64 -3.01
CA ASN A 497 4.17 -6.13 -3.61
C ASN A 497 4.82 -5.16 -4.61
N THR A 498 4.33 -3.92 -4.69
CA THR A 498 4.97 -2.82 -5.43
C THR A 498 5.31 -1.63 -4.54
N ILE A 499 5.30 -1.83 -3.21
CA ILE A 499 5.71 -0.86 -2.20
C ILE A 499 6.91 -1.43 -1.46
N SER A 500 7.93 -0.62 -1.23
CA SER A 500 9.11 -1.01 -0.47
C SER A 500 9.63 0.15 0.36
N ILE A 501 10.20 -0.15 1.52
CA ILE A 501 10.88 0.81 2.39
C ILE A 501 12.30 0.31 2.63
N GLU A 502 13.27 1.19 2.47
CA GLU A 502 14.69 0.92 2.71
C GLU A 502 15.36 2.19 3.22
N ASN A 503 16.05 2.12 4.37
CA ASN A 503 16.74 3.25 4.98
C ASN A 503 15.82 4.46 5.22
N ASN A 504 14.61 4.23 5.73
CA ASN A 504 13.54 5.22 5.91
C ASN A 504 13.01 5.87 4.61
N LYS A 505 13.38 5.36 3.43
CA LYS A 505 12.84 5.84 2.16
C LYS A 505 11.72 4.94 1.68
N LEU A 506 10.51 5.48 1.63
CA LEU A 506 9.37 4.83 0.98
C LEU A 506 9.49 4.97 -0.54
N VAL A 507 9.27 3.87 -1.24
CA VAL A 507 9.16 3.82 -2.70
C VAL A 507 7.98 2.94 -3.08
N TYR A 508 7.17 3.39 -4.03
CA TYR A 508 6.10 2.58 -4.58
C TYR A 508 5.88 2.83 -6.07
N VAL A 509 5.28 1.85 -6.75
CA VAL A 509 4.82 2.00 -8.13
C VAL A 509 3.30 2.11 -8.16
N GLU A 510 2.80 3.21 -8.71
CA GLU A 510 1.36 3.45 -8.82
C GLU A 510 0.74 2.58 -9.92
N SER A 511 -0.35 1.89 -9.59
CA SER A 511 -1.05 0.96 -10.47
C SER A 511 -1.56 1.59 -11.76
N THR A 512 -2.00 2.86 -11.72
CA THR A 512 -2.63 3.54 -12.87
C THR A 512 -1.60 4.11 -13.84
N SER A 513 -0.66 4.93 -13.35
CA SER A 513 0.33 5.59 -14.21
C SER A 513 1.55 4.71 -14.50
N LYS A 514 1.79 3.68 -13.67
CA LYS A 514 3.03 2.89 -13.63
C LYS A 514 4.28 3.72 -13.35
N ASN A 515 4.12 4.96 -12.86
CA ASN A 515 5.22 5.76 -12.35
C ASN A 515 5.65 5.24 -10.98
N MET A 516 6.94 5.36 -10.72
CA MET A 516 7.50 5.17 -9.39
C MET A 516 7.42 6.50 -8.63
N TYR A 517 7.05 6.44 -7.36
CA TYR A 517 7.09 7.57 -6.45
C TYR A 517 7.93 7.22 -5.23
N SER A 518 8.66 8.19 -4.71
CA SER A 518 9.44 8.01 -3.49
C SER A 518 9.36 9.20 -2.55
N LYS A 519 9.58 8.95 -1.26
CA LYS A 519 9.61 9.97 -0.22
C LYS A 519 10.44 9.49 0.97
N GLU A 520 11.24 10.39 1.54
CA GLU A 520 11.87 10.16 2.84
C GLU A 520 10.81 10.19 3.94
N LEU A 521 10.78 9.15 4.77
CA LEU A 521 9.94 9.07 5.94
C LEU A 521 10.65 9.78 7.09
N ILE A 522 9.96 10.73 7.71
CA ILE A 522 10.48 11.45 8.88
C ILE A 522 10.18 10.58 10.10
N ASN A 523 11.22 10.05 10.73
CA ASN A 523 11.08 9.36 12.01
C ASN A 523 10.66 10.37 13.09
N SER A 524 9.62 10.00 13.85
CA SER A 524 9.21 10.69 15.07
C SER A 524 10.25 10.58 16.17
#